data_AF-A0ABD3LF29-F1
#
_entry.id   AF-A0ABD3LF29-F1
#
_cell.length_a   1.000
_cell.length_b   1.000
_cell.length_c   1.000
_cell.angle_alpha   90.00
_cell.angle_beta   90.00
_cell.angle_gamma   90.00
#
_symmetry.space_group_name_H-M   'P 1'
#
loop_
_entity.id
_entity.type
_entity.pdbx_description
1 polymer ?
#
loop_
_entity_poly.entity_id
_entity_poly.type
_entity_poly.pdbx_seq_one_letter_code
_entity_poly.pdbx_strand_id
1 'polypeptide(L)'
;MFLGESKCLFNIKFEDRELKISRLVLHDGTESLFRNIIAFEQCYYKNASNGILISYMVFMDHLFDTPVDTKLLMDKGIIENWLSNKEAPTDLINLVEHCQRPYNKWKVTLKRDYYSNPWVIISVIAAMALLLLTVVQAVCSVLSLA
;
A
#
# COMPACT_ATOMS: atom_id res chain seq x y z
N MET A 1 -0.83 -3.27 26.36
CA MET A 1 -1.54 -3.50 25.08
C MET A 1 -2.42 -4.71 25.28
N PHE A 2 -3.72 -4.56 25.05
CA PHE A 2 -4.73 -5.61 25.28
C PHE A 2 -5.70 -5.67 24.09
N LEU A 3 -6.36 -6.82 23.94
CA LEU A 3 -7.38 -7.09 22.93
C LEU A 3 -8.62 -6.22 23.17
N GLY A 4 -9.07 -5.49 22.15
CA GLY A 4 -10.32 -4.74 22.19
C GLY A 4 -11.52 -5.56 21.69
N GLU A 5 -12.65 -5.53 22.40
CA GLU A 5 -13.93 -6.16 21.99
C GLU A 5 -14.66 -5.39 20.86
N SER A 6 -13.95 -5.01 19.79
CA SER A 6 -14.56 -4.26 18.68
C SER A 6 -14.91 -5.16 17.50
N LYS A 7 -16.10 -4.95 16.91
CA LYS A 7 -16.48 -5.54 15.61
C LYS A 7 -15.72 -4.96 14.42
N CYS A 8 -14.97 -3.87 14.61
CA CYS A 8 -14.19 -3.24 13.55
C CYS A 8 -12.78 -3.87 13.47
N LEU A 9 -12.44 -4.40 12.29
CA LEU A 9 -11.17 -5.09 11.99
C LEU A 9 -9.92 -4.22 12.24
N PHE A 10 -10.04 -2.89 12.12
CA PHE A 10 -8.91 -1.96 12.17
C PHE A 10 -9.00 -0.97 13.34
N ASN A 11 -9.69 -1.33 14.43
CA ASN A 11 -9.93 -0.41 15.54
C ASN A 11 -8.71 -0.27 16.45
N ILE A 12 -8.38 0.97 16.79
CA ILE A 12 -7.32 1.34 17.73
C ILE A 12 -7.91 2.32 18.74
N LYS A 13 -7.77 2.03 20.03
CA LYS A 13 -8.22 2.88 21.12
C LYS A 13 -7.08 3.09 22.11
N PHE A 14 -7.02 4.28 22.69
CA PHE A 14 -6.12 4.58 23.79
C PHE A 14 -6.95 5.05 24.97
N GLU A 15 -7.13 4.18 25.96
CA GLU A 15 -7.97 4.38 27.14
C GLU A 15 -7.17 3.97 28.37
N ASP A 16 -7.26 4.72 29.48
CA ASP A 16 -6.60 4.37 30.76
C ASP A 16 -5.08 4.14 30.67
N ARG A 17 -4.40 4.87 29.76
CA ARG A 17 -2.97 4.69 29.40
C ARG A 17 -2.64 3.35 28.74
N GLU A 18 -3.66 2.64 28.28
CA GLU A 18 -3.53 1.38 27.57
C GLU A 18 -3.94 1.53 26.10
N LEU A 19 -3.05 1.07 25.23
CA LEU A 19 -3.33 0.90 23.81
C LEU A 19 -4.10 -0.40 23.60
N LYS A 20 -5.34 -0.30 23.13
CA LYS A 20 -6.24 -1.41 22.81
C LYS A 20 -6.37 -1.52 21.30
N ILE A 21 -6.06 -2.69 20.76
CA ILE A 21 -6.01 -2.94 19.32
C ILE A 21 -6.87 -4.17 19.01
N SER A 22 -7.62 -4.09 17.91
CA SER A 22 -8.43 -5.23 17.44
C SER A 22 -7.54 -6.43 17.12
N ARG A 23 -8.04 -7.63 17.41
CA ARG A 23 -7.39 -8.88 17.02
C ARG A 23 -7.29 -8.96 15.49
N LEU A 24 -6.10 -9.23 14.98
CA LEU A 24 -5.87 -9.55 13.58
C LEU A 24 -5.71 -11.06 13.42
N VAL A 25 -6.65 -11.69 12.75
CA VAL A 25 -6.57 -13.13 12.42
C VAL A 25 -6.16 -13.29 10.97
N LEU A 26 -5.07 -14.01 10.74
CA LEU A 26 -4.56 -14.33 9.42
C LEU A 26 -5.08 -15.70 9.00
N HIS A 27 -5.87 -15.71 7.94
CA HIS A 27 -6.30 -16.91 7.23
C HIS A 27 -5.90 -16.78 5.76
N ASP A 28 -6.02 -17.86 4.99
CA ASP A 28 -5.68 -17.88 3.55
C ASP A 28 -6.35 -16.74 2.74
N GLY A 29 -7.52 -16.26 3.18
CA GLY A 29 -8.26 -15.18 2.52
C GLY A 29 -7.87 -13.76 2.95
N THR A 30 -7.09 -13.56 4.03
CA THR A 30 -6.82 -12.24 4.61
C THR A 30 -6.06 -11.35 3.62
N GLU A 31 -5.07 -11.89 2.93
CA GLU A 31 -4.30 -11.15 1.92
C GLU A 31 -5.19 -10.64 0.78
N SER A 32 -6.05 -11.50 0.25
CA SER A 32 -6.98 -11.15 -0.84
C SER A 32 -7.98 -10.08 -0.41
N LEU A 33 -8.51 -10.19 0.82
CA LEU A 33 -9.43 -9.21 1.38
C LEU A 33 -8.75 -7.84 1.55
N PHE A 34 -7.51 -7.81 2.05
CA PHE A 34 -6.77 -6.57 2.25
C PHE A 34 -6.43 -5.90 0.93
N ARG A 35 -6.00 -6.66 -0.09
CA ARG A 35 -5.78 -6.15 -1.45
C ARG A 35 -7.04 -5.50 -2.03
N ASN A 36 -8.20 -6.13 -1.85
CA ASN A 36 -9.47 -5.60 -2.33
C ASN A 36 -9.85 -4.29 -1.62
N ILE A 37 -9.66 -4.21 -0.30
CA ILE A 37 -9.93 -2.98 0.46
C ILE A 37 -8.96 -1.87 0.07
N ILE A 38 -7.66 -2.14 -0.05
CA ILE A 38 -6.67 -1.14 -0.49
C ILE A 38 -7.01 -0.62 -1.89
N ALA A 39 -7.37 -1.51 -2.82
CA ALA A 39 -7.80 -1.10 -4.15
C ALA A 39 -9.06 -0.20 -4.09
N PHE A 40 -10.02 -0.55 -3.24
CA PHE A 40 -11.22 0.25 -3.01
C PHE A 40 -10.89 1.63 -2.44
N GLU A 41 -10.11 1.70 -1.35
CA GLU A 41 -9.70 2.95 -0.72
C GLU A 41 -8.97 3.87 -1.70
N GLN A 42 -8.05 3.32 -2.49
CA GLN A 42 -7.29 4.10 -3.46
C GLN A 42 -8.13 4.58 -4.65
N CYS A 43 -9.08 3.77 -5.13
CA CYS A 43 -9.92 4.15 -6.27
C CYS A 43 -10.97 5.19 -5.89
N TYR A 44 -11.48 5.14 -4.65
CA TYR A 44 -12.59 5.97 -4.21
C TYR A 44 -12.13 7.25 -3.50
N TYR A 45 -11.07 7.19 -2.70
CA TYR A 45 -10.55 8.38 -2.03
C TYR A 45 -9.54 9.14 -2.88
N LYS A 46 -9.84 10.42 -3.12
CA LYS A 46 -8.93 11.35 -3.81
C LYS A 46 -7.57 11.47 -3.15
N ASN A 47 -7.40 11.13 -1.88
CA ASN A 47 -6.08 11.03 -1.23
C ASN A 47 -5.83 9.58 -0.83
N ALA A 48 -5.14 8.83 -1.69
CA ALA A 48 -4.72 7.45 -1.45
C ALA A 48 -3.84 7.27 -0.19
N SER A 49 -3.34 8.37 0.39
CA SER A 49 -2.60 8.39 1.66
C SER A 49 -3.48 8.35 2.92
N ASN A 50 -4.80 8.50 2.78
CA ASN A 50 -5.74 8.64 3.92
C ASN A 50 -6.68 7.43 4.06
N GLY A 51 -6.38 6.31 3.40
CA GLY A 51 -7.14 5.07 3.56
C GLY A 51 -7.03 4.55 4.98
N ILE A 52 -8.15 4.14 5.58
CA ILE A 52 -8.21 3.61 6.96
C ILE A 52 -7.31 2.38 7.06
N LEU A 53 -7.39 1.47 6.09
CA LEU A 53 -6.57 0.27 6.05
C LEU A 53 -5.09 0.61 5.83
N ILE A 54 -4.78 1.54 4.92
CA ILE A 54 -3.39 1.97 4.69
C ILE A 54 -2.80 2.60 5.96
N SER A 55 -3.52 3.49 6.63
CA SER A 55 -3.07 4.11 7.89
C SER A 55 -2.90 3.07 9.00
N TYR A 56 -3.80 2.10 9.10
CA TYR A 56 -3.66 0.98 10.02
C TYR A 56 -2.43 0.13 9.69
N MET A 57 -2.17 -0.18 8.41
CA MET A 57 -0.99 -0.96 7.99
C MET A 57 0.32 -0.24 8.27
N VAL A 58 0.37 1.08 8.09
CA VAL A 58 1.53 1.89 8.47
C VAL A 58 1.74 1.88 9.98
N PHE A 59 0.68 2.04 10.76
CA PHE A 59 0.76 1.95 12.22
C PHE A 59 1.25 0.57 12.69
N MET A 60 0.72 -0.48 12.07
CA MET A 60 1.11 -1.86 12.31
C MET A 60 2.58 -2.11 11.99
N ASP A 61 3.08 -1.63 10.87
CA ASP A 61 4.50 -1.70 10.49
C ASP A 61 5.43 -1.16 11.59
N HIS A 62 5.06 -0.01 12.19
CA HIS A 62 5.82 0.58 13.29
C HIS A 62 5.73 -0.20 14.61
N LEU A 63 4.73 -1.08 14.75
CA LEU A 63 4.62 -2.02 15.88
C LEU A 63 5.33 -3.35 15.59
N PHE A 64 5.61 -3.68 14.32
CA PHE A 64 6.14 -4.97 13.87
C PHE A 64 7.56 -4.88 13.31
N ASP A 65 8.34 -3.90 13.75
CA ASP A 65 9.65 -3.60 13.19
C ASP A 65 10.68 -4.70 13.48
N THR A 66 10.53 -5.45 14.58
CA THR A 66 11.44 -6.54 14.95
C THR A 66 10.77 -7.91 15.13
N PRO A 67 11.53 -9.01 14.95
CA PRO A 67 11.08 -10.37 15.30
C PRO A 67 10.67 -10.54 16.77
N VAL A 68 11.18 -9.67 17.66
CA VAL A 68 10.83 -9.68 19.09
C VAL A 68 9.42 -9.11 19.28
N ASP A 69 9.10 -8.02 18.59
CA ASP A 69 7.80 -7.36 18.68
C ASP A 69 6.69 -8.22 18.09
N THR A 70 6.94 -8.83 16.93
CA THR A 70 6.00 -9.78 16.31
C THR A 70 5.68 -10.96 17.22
N LYS A 71 6.69 -11.53 17.90
CA LYS A 71 6.48 -12.60 18.87
C LYS A 71 5.68 -12.14 20.10
N LEU A 72 6.02 -11.00 20.67
CA LEU A 72 5.31 -10.43 21.81
C LEU A 72 3.81 -10.24 21.51
N LEU A 73 3.48 -9.81 20.29
CA LEU A 73 2.11 -9.52 19.88
C LEU A 73 1.30 -10.79 19.57
N MET A 74 1.97 -11.84 19.08
CA MET A 74 1.39 -13.19 19.04
C MET A 74 1.14 -13.74 20.45
N ASP A 75 2.10 -13.59 21.37
CA ASP A 75 1.96 -14.04 22.77
C ASP A 75 0.81 -13.31 23.48
N LYS A 76 0.55 -12.04 23.11
CA LYS A 76 -0.58 -11.25 23.60
C LYS A 76 -1.90 -11.55 22.88
N GLY A 77 -1.89 -12.43 21.88
CA GLY A 77 -3.07 -12.83 21.11
C GLY A 77 -3.68 -11.72 20.26
N ILE A 78 -2.94 -10.63 20.05
CA ILE A 78 -3.33 -9.51 19.19
C ILE A 78 -3.26 -9.95 17.73
N ILE A 79 -2.34 -10.85 17.44
CA ILE A 79 -2.19 -11.51 16.15
C ILE A 79 -2.37 -13.00 16.34
N GLU A 80 -3.23 -13.59 15.52
CA GLU A 80 -3.37 -15.03 15.44
C GLU A 80 -3.11 -15.49 14.01
N ASN A 81 -2.09 -16.32 13.83
CA ASN A 81 -1.84 -16.96 12.55
C ASN A 81 -2.53 -18.33 12.50
N TRP A 82 -3.52 -18.45 11.64
CA TRP A 82 -4.19 -19.72 11.33
C TRP A 82 -3.72 -20.32 10.00
N LEU A 83 -2.68 -19.74 9.37
CA LEU A 83 -2.03 -20.32 8.20
C LEU A 83 -1.33 -21.63 8.61
N SER A 84 -1.59 -22.68 7.84
CA SER A 84 -1.13 -24.05 8.15
C SER A 84 0.39 -24.25 8.07
N ASN A 85 1.15 -23.24 7.62
CA ASN A 85 2.60 -23.28 7.45
C ASN A 85 3.27 -22.26 8.39
N LYS A 86 4.18 -22.75 9.25
CA LYS A 86 4.69 -22.00 10.40
C LYS A 86 5.82 -21.05 10.02
N GLU A 87 5.48 -19.83 9.59
CA GLU A 87 6.29 -18.61 9.79
C GLU A 87 5.39 -17.36 9.89
N ALA A 88 4.48 -17.36 10.87
CA ALA A 88 3.56 -16.26 11.17
C ALA A 88 4.17 -14.83 11.11
N PRO A 89 5.39 -14.60 11.64
CA PRO A 89 6.01 -13.27 11.57
C PRO A 89 6.29 -12.83 10.13
N THR A 90 6.75 -13.76 9.30
CA THR A 90 7.14 -13.51 7.91
C THR A 90 5.91 -13.15 7.06
N ASP A 91 4.80 -13.85 7.27
CA ASP A 91 3.55 -13.60 6.52
C ASP A 91 2.96 -12.21 6.83
N LEU A 92 3.06 -11.75 8.08
CA LEU A 92 2.63 -10.40 8.48
C LEU A 92 3.49 -9.31 7.88
N ILE A 93 4.81 -9.48 7.95
CA ILE A 93 5.76 -8.52 7.41
C ILE A 93 5.55 -8.41 5.89
N ASN A 94 5.44 -9.56 5.21
CA ASN A 94 5.13 -9.59 3.78
C ASN A 94 3.80 -8.93 3.45
N LEU A 95 2.75 -9.17 4.26
CA LEU A 95 1.44 -8.55 4.07
C LEU A 95 1.51 -7.03 4.24
N VAL A 96 2.18 -6.54 5.28
CA VAL A 96 2.34 -5.11 5.57
C VAL A 96 3.16 -4.43 4.48
N GLU A 97 4.32 -5.01 4.11
CA GLU A 97 5.16 -4.51 3.01
C GLU A 97 4.36 -4.47 1.71
N HIS A 98 3.57 -5.51 1.45
CA HIS A 98 2.71 -5.56 0.28
C HIS A 98 1.66 -4.45 0.27
N CYS A 99 0.99 -4.22 1.40
CA CYS A 99 -0.02 -3.17 1.57
C CYS A 99 0.57 -1.76 1.37
N GLN A 100 1.84 -1.56 1.73
CA GLN A 100 2.54 -0.30 1.59
C GLN A 100 3.17 -0.07 0.20
N ARG A 101 3.22 -1.09 -0.67
CA ARG A 101 3.88 -1.00 -2.00
C ARG A 101 3.35 0.21 -2.79
N PRO A 102 4.23 1.15 -3.19
CA PRO A 102 3.84 2.39 -3.85
C PRO A 102 3.34 2.16 -5.29
N TYR A 103 3.53 0.97 -5.87
CA TYR A 103 3.09 0.65 -7.23
C TYR A 103 1.59 0.92 -7.43
N ASN A 104 0.76 0.54 -6.45
CA ASN A 104 -0.67 0.78 -6.52
C ASN A 104 -0.99 2.29 -6.42
N LYS A 105 -0.22 3.03 -5.61
CA LYS A 105 -0.31 4.48 -5.48
C LYS A 105 0.02 5.21 -6.78
N TRP A 106 1.10 4.84 -7.46
CA TRP A 106 1.48 5.44 -8.76
C TRP A 106 0.48 5.10 -9.85
N LYS A 107 -0.03 3.88 -9.90
CA LYS A 107 -1.05 3.46 -10.88
C LYS A 107 -2.36 4.23 -10.70
N VAL A 108 -2.79 4.42 -9.46
CA VAL A 108 -4.00 5.20 -9.13
C VAL A 108 -3.79 6.69 -9.38
N THR A 109 -2.64 7.23 -8.99
CA THR A 109 -2.26 8.63 -9.25
C THR A 109 -2.22 8.91 -10.75
N LEU A 110 -1.56 8.05 -11.53
CA LEU A 110 -1.59 8.11 -12.98
C LEU A 110 -3.02 8.07 -13.48
N LYS A 111 -3.83 7.09 -13.08
CA LYS A 111 -5.21 6.98 -13.58
C LYS A 111 -6.04 8.23 -13.25
N ARG A 112 -5.94 8.73 -12.02
CA ARG A 112 -6.66 9.91 -11.56
C ARG A 112 -6.18 11.17 -12.30
N ASP A 113 -4.89 11.47 -12.28
CA ASP A 113 -4.38 12.77 -12.74
C ASP A 113 -4.24 12.82 -14.27
N TYR A 114 -3.87 11.70 -14.90
CA TYR A 114 -3.78 11.58 -16.35
C TYR A 114 -5.16 11.56 -17.01
N TYR A 115 -6.10 10.71 -16.55
CA TYR A 115 -7.41 10.59 -17.21
C TYR A 115 -8.46 11.59 -16.75
N SER A 116 -8.30 12.26 -15.59
CA SER A 116 -9.25 13.30 -15.19
C SER A 116 -9.01 14.65 -15.87
N ASN A 117 -7.81 14.89 -16.40
CA ASN A 117 -7.43 16.17 -16.96
C ASN A 117 -7.00 16.05 -18.43
N PRO A 118 -7.88 16.41 -19.40
CA PRO A 118 -7.55 16.30 -20.81
C PRO A 118 -6.34 17.15 -21.22
N TRP A 119 -6.04 18.23 -20.51
CA TRP A 119 -4.87 19.07 -20.77
C TRP A 119 -3.55 18.36 -20.49
N VAL A 120 -3.51 17.51 -19.46
CA VAL A 120 -2.31 16.72 -19.12
C VAL A 120 -2.05 15.67 -20.21
N ILE A 121 -3.10 15.08 -20.79
CA ILE A 121 -2.97 14.12 -21.89
C ILE A 121 -2.35 14.79 -23.11
N ILE A 122 -2.88 15.95 -23.50
CA ILE A 122 -2.39 16.69 -24.68
C ILE A 122 -0.93 17.09 -24.50
N SER A 123 -0.53 17.57 -23.31
CA SER A 123 0.86 17.98 -23.06
C SER A 123 1.84 16.80 -23.13
N VAL A 124 1.45 15.63 -22.61
CA VAL A 124 2.27 14.41 -22.68
C VAL A 124 2.40 13.91 -24.13
N ILE A 125 1.32 13.92 -24.92
CA ILE A 125 1.37 13.55 -26.34
C ILE A 125 2.28 14.49 -27.12
N ALA A 126 2.14 15.80 -26.89
CA ALA A 126 3.00 16.80 -27.52
C ALA A 126 4.47 16.60 -27.15
N ALA A 127 4.79 16.35 -25.88
CA ALA A 127 6.14 16.06 -25.43
C ALA A 127 6.74 14.80 -26.08
N MET A 128 5.96 13.72 -26.19
CA MET A 128 6.40 12.50 -26.88
C MET A 128 6.71 12.77 -28.37
N ALA A 129 5.83 13.51 -29.06
CA ALA A 129 6.05 13.86 -30.46
C ALA A 129 7.31 14.71 -30.66
N LEU A 130 7.53 15.71 -29.79
CA LEU A 130 8.74 16.53 -29.82
C LEU A 130 10.00 15.70 -29.57
N LEU A 131 9.97 14.75 -28.64
CA LEU A 131 11.10 13.87 -28.34
C LEU A 131 11.44 12.95 -29.51
N LEU A 132 10.43 12.43 -30.22
CA LEU A 132 10.65 11.65 -31.44
C LEU A 132 11.27 12.52 -32.55
N LEU A 133 10.78 13.75 -32.72
CA LEU A 133 11.31 14.68 -33.71
C LEU A 133 12.77 15.05 -33.42
N THR A 134 13.14 15.28 -32.15
CA THR A 134 14.53 15.61 -31.80
C THR A 134 15.47 14.44 -32.05
N VAL A 135 15.04 13.20 -31.79
CA VAL A 135 15.82 12.00 -32.10
C VAL A 135 16.05 11.87 -33.60
N VAL A 136 15.00 12.03 -34.41
CA VAL A 136 15.11 11.99 -35.88
C VAL A 136 16.07 13.08 -36.37
N GLN A 137 15.90 14.31 -35.88
CA GLN A 137 16.76 15.42 -36.27
C GLN A 137 18.23 15.17 -35.89
N ALA A 138 18.51 14.66 -34.69
CA ALA A 138 19.87 14.33 -34.26
C ALA A 138 20.51 13.25 -35.13
N VAL A 139 19.77 12.20 -35.49
CA VAL A 139 20.25 11.13 -36.38
C VAL A 139 20.52 11.67 -37.78
N CYS A 140 19.61 12.46 -38.35
CA CYS A 140 19.81 13.09 -39.66
C CYS A 140 21.03 14.02 -39.68
N SER A 141 21.23 14.83 -38.63
CA SER A 141 22.39 15.72 -38.52
C SER A 141 23.71 14.95 -38.46
N VAL A 142 23.78 13.86 -37.70
CA VAL A 142 24.99 13.02 -37.63
C VAL A 142 25.28 12.32 -38.95
N LEU A 143 24.26 11.76 -39.61
CA LEU A 143 24.41 11.12 -40.92
C LEU A 143 24.80 12.11 -42.03
N SER A 144 24.34 13.36 -41.96
CA SER A 144 24.72 14.39 -42.93
C SER A 144 26.15 14.92 -42.75
N LEU A 145 26.76 14.65 -41.60
CA LEU A 145 28.12 15.08 -41.25
C LEU A 145 29.17 13.98 -41.52
N ALA A 146 28.73 12.73 -41.69
CA ALA A 146 29.55 11.56 -42.03
C ALA A 146 29.66 11.38 -43.54
#